data_AF-A0A378K472-F1
#
_entry.id   AF-A0A378K472-F1
#
_cell.length_a   1.000
_cell.length_b   1.000
_cell.length_c   1.000
_cell.angle_alpha   90.00
_cell.angle_beta   90.00
_cell.angle_gamma   90.00
#
_symmetry.space_group_name_H-M   'P 1'
#
loop_
_entity.id
_entity.type
_entity.pdbx_description
1 polymer ?
#
loop_
_entity_poly.entity_id
_entity_poly.type
_entity_poly.pdbx_seq_one_letter_code
_entity_poly.pdbx_strand_id
1 'polypeptide(L)'
;MEAKTASEYSTLSKLFHWIIALAVIVMLIAGFFLDEIPEQFQGVAYMLHKSTGITILFLMILRFIWIHAKGKPALPASVKSWEKILSRFVQYGFYVLLLIMPLSGWIMSVAADRIPNYFGLFKAPLPWIEPNKSLAESMAESHEIIAWILIAFIILHVLGALKHHFIDKDNVLKRMLPGKSK
;
A
#
# COMPACT_ATOMS: atom_id res chain seq x y z
N MET A 1 23.76 -0.33 -12.76
CA MET A 1 23.50 1.00 -12.17
C MET A 1 23.72 0.89 -10.66
N GLU A 2 24.78 1.51 -10.13
CA GLU A 2 25.00 1.57 -8.69
C GLU A 2 23.86 2.36 -8.03
N ALA A 3 23.19 1.76 -7.06
CA ALA A 3 22.14 2.45 -6.31
C ALA A 3 22.79 3.58 -5.50
N LYS A 4 22.39 4.83 -5.76
CA LYS A 4 22.85 6.00 -5.00
C LYS A 4 22.54 5.78 -3.51
N THR A 5 23.57 5.62 -2.68
CA THR A 5 23.41 5.49 -1.23
C THR A 5 23.19 6.86 -0.61
N ALA A 6 21.96 7.12 -0.16
CA ALA A 6 21.64 8.35 0.56
C ALA A 6 22.02 8.20 2.05
N SER A 7 22.41 9.28 2.72
CA SER A 7 22.63 9.27 4.18
C SER A 7 21.31 9.16 4.95
N GLU A 8 20.23 9.70 4.40
CA GLU A 8 18.90 9.75 5.02
C GLU A 8 17.78 9.59 3.98
N TYR A 9 16.57 9.25 4.44
CA TYR A 9 15.38 9.31 3.60
C TYR A 9 15.03 10.78 3.29
N SER A 10 14.76 11.07 2.01
CA SER A 10 14.28 12.39 1.61
C SER A 10 12.93 12.71 2.28
N THR A 11 12.63 14.00 2.47
CA THR A 11 11.34 14.46 3.01
C THR A 11 10.15 13.88 2.23
N LEU A 12 10.27 13.83 0.89
CA LEU A 12 9.21 13.29 0.03
C LEU A 12 9.06 11.76 0.18
N SER A 13 10.15 11.02 0.43
CA SER A 13 10.08 9.58 0.75
C SER A 13 9.29 9.33 2.04
N LYS A 14 9.54 10.15 3.08
CA LYS A 14 8.83 10.09 4.36
C LYS A 14 7.35 10.45 4.18
N LEU A 15 7.06 11.52 3.42
CA LEU A 15 5.70 11.95 3.13
C LEU A 15 4.90 10.85 2.42
N PHE A 16 5.44 10.28 1.34
CA PHE A 16 4.79 9.17 0.63
C PHE A 16 4.55 7.98 1.56
N HIS A 17 5.52 7.62 2.40
CA HIS A 17 5.36 6.50 3.32
C HIS A 17 4.18 6.72 4.27
N TRP A 18 4.11 7.87 4.95
CA TRP A 18 3.06 8.11 5.96
C TRP A 18 1.68 8.34 5.37
N ILE A 19 1.57 9.04 4.23
CA ILE A 19 0.28 9.19 3.53
C ILE A 19 -0.26 7.83 3.12
N ILE A 20 0.58 7.00 2.49
CA ILE A 20 0.16 5.67 2.02
C ILE A 20 -0.15 4.77 3.22
N ALA A 21 0.67 4.78 4.28
CA ALA A 21 0.43 3.97 5.47
C ALA A 21 -0.91 4.30 6.13
N LEU A 22 -1.21 5.58 6.33
CA LEU A 22 -2.49 6.01 6.89
C LEU A 22 -3.66 5.63 5.98
N ALA A 23 -3.53 5.90 4.68
CA ALA A 23 -4.58 5.58 3.71
C ALA A 23 -4.87 4.07 3.66
N VAL A 24 -3.84 3.21 3.68
CA VAL A 24 -3.98 1.75 3.69
C VAL A 24 -4.66 1.27 4.97
N ILE A 25 -4.29 1.78 6.14
CA ILE A 25 -4.92 1.38 7.40
C ILE A 25 -6.42 1.74 7.39
N VAL A 26 -6.76 2.97 6.99
CA VAL A 26 -8.15 3.42 6.88
C VAL A 26 -8.91 2.58 5.86
N MET A 27 -8.30 2.29 4.71
CA MET A 27 -8.90 1.50 3.64
C MET A 27 -9.15 0.04 4.02
N LEU A 28 -8.23 -0.59 4.76
CA LEU A 28 -8.42 -1.94 5.27
C LEU A 28 -9.60 -1.97 6.23
N ILE A 29 -9.65 -1.07 7.22
CA ILE A 29 -10.77 -0.97 8.15
C ILE A 29 -12.07 -0.75 7.36
N ALA A 30 -12.13 0.30 6.55
CA ALA A 30 -13.33 0.63 5.77
C ALA A 30 -13.79 -0.53 4.89
N GLY A 31 -12.86 -1.25 4.25
CA GLY A 31 -13.16 -2.39 3.38
C GLY A 31 -13.93 -3.52 4.06
N PHE A 32 -13.59 -3.86 5.31
CA PHE A 32 -14.31 -4.91 6.06
C PHE A 32 -15.71 -4.50 6.51
N PHE A 33 -15.99 -3.20 6.58
CA PHE A 33 -17.26 -2.66 7.09
C PHE A 33 -18.13 -2.03 5.99
N LEU A 34 -17.75 -2.14 4.70
CA LEU A 34 -18.49 -1.52 3.60
C LEU A 34 -19.95 -1.97 3.53
N ASP A 35 -20.20 -3.26 3.74
CA ASP A 35 -21.56 -3.84 3.67
C ASP A 35 -22.41 -3.52 4.90
N GLU A 36 -21.79 -3.08 5.99
CA GLU A 36 -22.47 -2.65 7.22
C GLU A 36 -22.91 -1.17 7.16
N ILE A 37 -22.44 -0.41 6.16
CA ILE A 37 -22.87 0.98 5.95
C ILE A 37 -24.36 1.00 5.57
N PRO A 38 -25.18 1.92 6.11
CA PRO A 38 -26.58 2.05 5.73
C PRO A 38 -26.76 2.21 4.21
N GLU A 39 -27.76 1.54 3.64
CA GLU A 39 -27.99 1.43 2.19
C GLU A 39 -27.93 2.79 1.47
N GLN A 40 -28.50 3.84 2.07
CA GLN A 40 -28.50 5.19 1.48
C GLN A 40 -27.11 5.81 1.30
N PHE A 41 -26.09 5.32 2.02
CA PHE A 41 -24.70 5.79 1.94
C PHE A 41 -23.75 4.79 1.27
N GLN A 42 -24.17 3.55 1.05
CA GLN A 42 -23.30 2.49 0.49
C GLN A 42 -22.71 2.89 -0.86
N GLY A 43 -23.50 3.49 -1.76
CA GLY A 43 -23.00 3.93 -3.07
C GLY A 43 -21.82 4.90 -2.97
N VAL A 44 -21.89 5.86 -2.03
CA VAL A 44 -20.80 6.81 -1.77
C VAL A 44 -19.62 6.12 -1.10
N ALA A 45 -19.86 5.23 -0.13
CA ALA A 45 -18.80 4.49 0.55
C ALA A 45 -17.98 3.64 -0.44
N TYR A 46 -18.66 2.89 -1.31
CA TYR A 46 -18.03 2.12 -2.38
C TYR A 46 -17.28 2.99 -3.39
N MET A 47 -17.83 4.16 -3.76
CA MET A 47 -17.15 5.12 -4.63
C MET A 47 -15.84 5.61 -3.98
N LEU A 48 -15.89 6.01 -2.71
CA LEU A 48 -14.72 6.49 -1.97
C LEU A 48 -13.67 5.40 -1.80
N HIS A 49 -14.08 4.17 -1.48
CA HIS A 49 -13.19 3.02 -1.35
C HIS A 49 -12.47 2.74 -2.68
N LYS A 50 -13.21 2.57 -3.78
CA LYS A 50 -12.63 2.31 -5.10
C LYS A 50 -11.69 3.44 -5.55
N SER A 51 -12.10 4.69 -5.36
CA SER A 51 -11.31 5.85 -5.77
C SER A 51 -10.01 5.96 -4.97
N THR A 52 -10.09 5.81 -3.65
CA THR A 52 -8.92 5.85 -2.77
C THR A 52 -7.97 4.69 -3.05
N GLY A 53 -8.49 3.50 -3.34
CA GLY A 53 -7.69 2.35 -3.77
C GLY A 53 -6.89 2.66 -5.04
N ILE A 54 -7.53 3.22 -6.05
CA ILE A 54 -6.87 3.68 -7.28
C ILE A 54 -5.83 4.78 -6.99
N THR A 55 -6.12 5.72 -6.08
CA THR A 55 -5.13 6.74 -5.66
C THR A 55 -3.89 6.09 -5.01
N ILE A 56 -4.08 5.12 -4.12
CA ILE A 56 -2.97 4.39 -3.48
C ILE A 56 -2.11 3.67 -4.52
N LEU A 57 -2.71 3.06 -5.54
CA LEU A 57 -1.99 2.43 -6.65
C LEU A 57 -1.01 3.42 -7.30
N PHE A 58 -1.48 4.60 -7.71
CA PHE A 58 -0.62 5.60 -8.34
C PHE A 58 0.40 6.20 -7.38
N LEU A 59 0.04 6.45 -6.12
CA LEU A 59 0.99 6.90 -5.10
C LEU A 59 2.11 5.87 -4.86
N MET A 60 1.80 4.57 -4.91
CA MET A 60 2.78 3.50 -4.80
C MET A 60 3.74 3.47 -6.00
N ILE A 61 3.25 3.69 -7.22
CA ILE A 61 4.08 3.83 -8.42
C ILE A 61 5.01 5.04 -8.28
N LEU A 62 4.47 6.21 -7.89
CA LEU A 62 5.27 7.42 -7.68
C LEU A 62 6.32 7.23 -6.58
N ARG A 63 5.95 6.59 -5.46
CA ARG A 63 6.88 6.25 -4.38
C ARG A 63 7.98 5.32 -4.86
N PHE A 64 7.65 4.31 -5.67
CA PHE A 64 8.61 3.39 -6.26
C PHE A 64 9.60 4.15 -7.14
N ILE A 65 9.13 4.96 -8.10
CA ILE A 65 10.00 5.77 -8.96
C ILE A 65 10.90 6.68 -8.13
N TRP A 66 10.31 7.37 -7.14
CA TRP A 66 11.03 8.32 -6.30
C TRP A 66 12.15 7.67 -5.49
N ILE A 67 11.88 6.53 -4.83
CA ILE A 67 12.91 5.87 -4.01
C ILE A 67 14.05 5.30 -4.86
N HIS A 68 13.77 4.86 -6.09
CA HIS A 68 14.82 4.38 -7.00
C HIS A 68 15.65 5.53 -7.56
N ALA A 69 15.04 6.69 -7.83
CA ALA A 69 15.75 7.87 -8.31
C ALA A 69 16.60 8.55 -7.21
N LYS A 70 16.10 8.64 -5.97
CA LYS A 70 16.80 9.31 -4.86
C LYS A 70 17.69 8.39 -4.04
N GLY A 71 17.42 7.08 -4.05
CA GLY A 71 18.08 6.11 -3.18
C GLY A 71 17.44 6.01 -1.81
N LYS A 72 17.90 5.02 -1.04
CA LYS A 72 17.50 4.78 0.36
C LYS A 72 18.75 4.61 1.23
N PRO A 73 18.72 5.04 2.49
CA PRO A 73 19.84 4.83 3.39
C PRO A 73 20.09 3.35 3.64
N ALA A 74 21.37 3.00 3.80
CA ALA A 74 21.77 1.65 4.17
C ALA A 74 21.24 1.31 5.58
N LEU A 75 20.88 0.03 5.76
CA LEU A 75 20.55 -0.48 7.09
C LEU A 75 21.79 -0.37 8.00
N PRO A 76 21.62 -0.05 9.29
CA PRO A 76 22.74 -0.03 10.24
C PRO A 76 23.55 -1.34 10.20
N ALA A 77 24.86 -1.23 10.43
CA ALA A 77 25.74 -2.40 10.46
C ALA A 77 25.34 -3.41 11.56
N SER A 78 24.71 -2.92 12.64
CA SER A 78 24.19 -3.71 13.76
C SER A 78 23.04 -4.65 13.41
N VAL A 79 22.33 -4.43 12.29
CA VAL A 79 21.20 -5.27 11.89
C VAL A 79 21.70 -6.63 11.40
N LYS A 80 21.14 -7.73 11.95
CA LYS A 80 21.55 -9.09 11.61
C LYS A 80 21.20 -9.43 10.15
N SER A 81 21.98 -10.30 9.51
CA SER A 81 21.78 -10.63 8.09
C SER A 81 20.38 -11.19 7.80
N TRP A 82 19.82 -12.01 8.68
CA TRP A 82 18.47 -12.54 8.52
C TRP A 82 17.38 -11.45 8.64
N GLU A 83 17.57 -10.46 9.52
CA GLU A 83 16.67 -9.29 9.64
C GLU A 83 16.73 -8.41 8.40
N LYS A 84 17.92 -8.28 7.77
CA LYS A 84 18.06 -7.59 6.48
C LYS A 84 17.27 -8.30 5.38
N ILE A 85 17.32 -9.62 5.32
CA ILE A 85 16.57 -10.42 4.35
C ILE A 85 15.07 -10.26 4.61
N LEU A 86 14.63 -10.42 5.86
CA LEU A 86 13.22 -10.29 6.24
C LEU A 86 12.68 -8.87 5.97
N SER A 87 13.46 -7.84 6.31
CA SER A 87 13.11 -6.45 6.01
C SER A 87 12.93 -6.20 4.52
N ARG A 88 13.80 -6.78 3.68
CA ARG A 88 13.64 -6.68 2.21
C ARG A 88 12.40 -7.43 1.74
N PHE A 89 12.19 -8.65 2.22
CA PHE A 89 11.00 -9.44 1.88
C PHE A 89 9.71 -8.66 2.19
N VAL A 90 9.59 -8.11 3.39
CA VAL A 90 8.43 -7.29 3.79
C VAL A 90 8.30 -6.03 2.92
N GLN A 91 9.39 -5.29 2.70
CA GLN A 91 9.34 -4.05 1.92
C GLN A 91 8.99 -4.29 0.44
N TYR A 92 9.61 -5.27 -0.21
CA TYR A 92 9.29 -5.60 -1.60
C TYR A 92 7.92 -6.26 -1.72
N GLY A 93 7.53 -7.08 -0.73
CA GLY A 93 6.18 -7.62 -0.65
C GLY A 93 5.13 -6.51 -0.59
N PHE A 94 5.31 -5.44 0.18
CA PHE A 94 4.40 -4.30 0.15
C PHE A 94 4.32 -3.62 -1.21
N TYR A 95 5.43 -3.50 -1.95
CA TYR A 95 5.37 -2.97 -3.31
C TYR A 95 4.50 -3.82 -4.21
N VAL A 96 4.62 -5.16 -4.13
CA VAL A 96 3.78 -6.05 -4.93
C VAL A 96 2.33 -5.97 -4.45
N LEU A 97 2.08 -6.22 -3.16
CA LEU A 97 0.75 -6.31 -2.54
C LEU A 97 -0.06 -5.02 -2.75
N LEU A 98 0.54 -3.85 -2.52
CA LEU A 98 -0.17 -2.56 -2.67
C LEU A 98 -0.35 -2.12 -4.13
N LEU A 99 0.25 -2.81 -5.10
CA LEU A 99 -0.09 -2.66 -6.51
C LEU A 99 -1.22 -3.63 -6.89
N ILE A 100 -1.07 -4.92 -6.56
CA ILE A 100 -2.04 -5.94 -6.96
C ILE A 100 -3.39 -5.81 -6.24
N MET A 101 -3.42 -5.33 -4.99
CA MET A 101 -4.64 -5.13 -4.21
C MET A 101 -5.61 -4.16 -4.90
N PRO A 102 -5.25 -2.88 -5.16
CA PRO A 102 -6.16 -1.98 -5.86
C PRO A 102 -6.39 -2.38 -7.32
N LEU A 103 -5.43 -3.03 -7.98
CA LEU A 103 -5.62 -3.55 -9.34
C LEU A 103 -6.69 -4.64 -9.38
N SER A 104 -6.68 -5.60 -8.45
CA SER A 104 -7.71 -6.64 -8.38
C SER A 104 -9.09 -6.03 -8.13
N GLY A 105 -9.19 -5.02 -7.25
CA GLY A 105 -10.45 -4.31 -7.00
C GLY A 105 -10.96 -3.50 -8.20
N TRP A 106 -10.05 -2.91 -8.99
CA TRP A 106 -10.39 -2.18 -10.20
C TRP A 106 -10.88 -3.14 -11.30
N ILE A 107 -10.15 -4.23 -11.55
CA ILE A 107 -10.55 -5.27 -12.50
C ILE A 107 -11.88 -5.90 -12.09
N MET A 108 -12.04 -6.26 -10.81
CA MET A 108 -13.30 -6.76 -10.25
C MET A 108 -14.47 -5.83 -10.56
N SER A 109 -14.30 -4.52 -10.34
CA SER A 109 -15.35 -3.53 -10.56
C SER A 109 -15.74 -3.42 -12.04
N VAL A 110 -14.75 -3.40 -12.95
CA VAL A 110 -15.02 -3.32 -14.39
C VAL A 110 -15.64 -4.62 -14.91
N ALA A 111 -15.10 -5.79 -14.53
CA ALA A 111 -15.62 -7.09 -14.93
C ALA A 111 -17.04 -7.37 -14.40
N ALA A 112 -17.44 -6.73 -13.28
CA ALA A 112 -18.80 -6.78 -12.76
C ALA A 112 -19.76 -5.76 -13.40
N ASP A 113 -19.35 -5.09 -14.48
CA ASP A 113 -20.09 -3.99 -15.14
C ASP A 113 -20.41 -2.82 -14.20
N ARG A 114 -19.54 -2.59 -13.20
CA ARG A 114 -19.65 -1.52 -12.19
C ARG A 114 -18.44 -0.61 -12.23
N ILE A 115 -18.21 0.00 -13.39
CA ILE A 115 -17.07 0.88 -13.66
C ILE A 115 -16.92 1.92 -12.53
N PRO A 116 -15.75 2.01 -11.87
CA PRO A 116 -15.53 3.00 -10.81
C PRO A 116 -15.75 4.44 -11.30
N ASN A 117 -16.48 5.23 -10.51
CA ASN A 117 -16.57 6.68 -10.69
C ASN A 117 -15.55 7.33 -9.75
N TYR A 118 -14.43 7.81 -10.30
CA TYR A 118 -13.30 8.33 -9.53
C TYR A 118 -13.67 9.64 -8.83
N PHE A 119 -13.96 9.57 -7.54
CA PHE A 119 -14.46 10.67 -6.69
C PHE A 119 -15.63 11.48 -7.28
N GLY A 120 -16.43 10.88 -8.18
CA GLY A 120 -17.51 11.58 -8.86
C GLY A 120 -17.07 12.44 -10.06
N LEU A 121 -15.77 12.46 -10.39
CA LEU A 121 -15.20 13.34 -11.41
C LEU A 121 -15.23 12.73 -12.82
N PHE A 122 -14.90 11.45 -12.94
CA PHE A 122 -14.88 10.73 -14.20
C PHE A 122 -14.97 9.21 -13.99
N LYS A 123 -15.43 8.48 -15.00
CA LYS A 123 -15.40 7.01 -15.00
C LYS A 123 -13.97 6.51 -15.27
N ALA A 124 -13.53 5.51 -14.52
CA ALA A 124 -12.23 4.86 -14.72
C ALA A 124 -12.42 3.45 -15.34
N PRO A 125 -12.68 3.34 -16.66
CA PRO A 125 -12.80 2.05 -17.32
C PRO A 125 -11.43 1.37 -17.48
N LEU A 126 -11.47 0.07 -17.75
CA LEU A 126 -10.35 -0.69 -18.31
C LEU A 126 -10.82 -1.23 -19.67
N PRO A 127 -10.60 -0.50 -20.79
CA PRO A 127 -11.21 -0.81 -22.09
C PRO A 127 -10.92 -2.20 -22.67
N TRP A 128 -9.94 -2.90 -22.13
CA TRP A 128 -9.55 -4.26 -22.51
C TRP A 128 -10.19 -5.35 -21.64
N ILE A 129 -11.05 -4.97 -20.69
CA ILE A 129 -11.79 -5.88 -19.81
C ILE A 129 -13.28 -5.73 -20.09
N GLU A 130 -13.87 -6.77 -20.65
CA GLU A 130 -15.32 -6.88 -20.84
C GLU A 130 -16.02 -7.42 -19.57
N PRO A 131 -17.33 -7.18 -19.40
CA PRO A 131 -18.11 -7.79 -18.33
C PRO A 131 -17.97 -9.32 -18.33
N ASN A 132 -17.50 -9.87 -17.21
CA ASN A 132 -17.24 -11.28 -17.03
C ASN A 132 -17.40 -11.65 -15.55
N LYS A 133 -18.47 -12.38 -15.23
CA LYS A 133 -18.81 -12.78 -13.87
C LYS A 133 -17.72 -13.63 -13.20
N SER A 134 -17.17 -14.61 -13.91
CA SER A 134 -16.13 -15.49 -13.37
C SER A 134 -14.85 -14.72 -13.04
N LEU A 135 -14.47 -13.75 -13.88
CA LEU A 135 -13.34 -12.87 -13.61
C LEU A 135 -13.61 -11.97 -12.40
N ALA A 136 -14.82 -11.40 -12.30
CA ALA A 136 -15.21 -10.57 -11.15
C ALA A 136 -15.14 -11.36 -9.82
N GLU A 137 -15.66 -12.59 -9.79
CA GLU A 137 -15.60 -13.47 -8.62
C GLU A 137 -14.16 -13.84 -8.25
N SER A 138 -13.34 -14.22 -9.24
CA SER A 138 -11.92 -14.55 -9.03
C SER A 138 -11.12 -13.36 -8.49
N MET A 139 -11.41 -12.15 -8.99
CA MET A 139 -10.76 -10.93 -8.51
C MET A 139 -11.27 -10.52 -7.13
N ALA A 140 -12.53 -10.79 -6.79
CA ALA A 140 -13.06 -10.56 -5.44
C ALA A 140 -12.36 -11.44 -4.41
N GLU A 141 -12.27 -12.76 -4.67
CA GLU A 141 -11.53 -13.70 -3.81
C GLU A 141 -10.06 -13.30 -3.68
N SER A 142 -9.41 -12.96 -4.81
CA SER A 142 -8.03 -12.49 -4.79
C SER A 142 -7.87 -11.22 -3.94
N HIS A 143 -8.79 -10.26 -4.06
CA HIS A 143 -8.77 -9.02 -3.29
C HIS A 143 -8.87 -9.28 -1.78
N GLU A 144 -9.75 -10.19 -1.36
CA GLU A 144 -9.89 -10.58 0.04
C GLU A 144 -8.63 -11.30 0.57
N ILE A 145 -8.10 -12.27 -0.17
CA ILE A 145 -6.86 -12.99 0.20
C ILE A 145 -5.70 -12.01 0.35
N ILE A 146 -5.54 -11.09 -0.61
CA ILE A 146 -4.49 -10.08 -0.57
C ILE A 146 -4.66 -9.16 0.64
N ALA A 147 -5.89 -8.81 1.04
CA ALA A 147 -6.15 -8.00 2.23
C ALA A 147 -5.59 -8.68 3.50
N TRP A 148 -5.86 -9.97 3.69
CA TRP A 148 -5.35 -10.74 4.83
C TRP A 148 -3.83 -10.87 4.83
N ILE A 149 -3.22 -11.13 3.66
CA ILE A 149 -1.76 -11.16 3.52
C ILE A 149 -1.17 -9.78 3.85
N LEU A 150 -1.81 -8.69 3.39
CA LEU A 150 -1.37 -7.34 3.65
C LEU A 150 -1.41 -7.01 5.15
N ILE A 151 -2.44 -7.44 5.88
CA ILE A 151 -2.51 -7.31 7.34
C ILE A 151 -1.34 -8.02 8.01
N ALA A 152 -1.04 -9.26 7.63
CA ALA A 152 0.10 -10.00 8.18
C ALA A 152 1.43 -9.28 7.95
N PHE A 153 1.63 -8.71 6.75
CA PHE A 153 2.81 -7.90 6.43
C PHE A 153 2.86 -6.61 7.26
N ILE A 154 1.73 -5.91 7.46
CA ILE A 154 1.65 -4.72 8.31
C ILE A 154 2.05 -5.06 9.75
N ILE A 155 1.52 -6.13 10.32
CA ILE A 155 1.87 -6.58 11.67
C ILE A 155 3.37 -6.85 11.76
N LEU A 156 3.91 -7.65 10.83
CA LEU A 156 5.34 -7.97 10.81
C LEU A 156 6.22 -6.72 10.65
N HIS A 157 5.81 -5.79 9.80
CA HIS A 157 6.51 -4.52 9.59
C HIS A 157 6.55 -3.66 10.84
N VAL A 158 5.39 -3.46 11.48
CA VAL A 158 5.25 -2.65 12.69
C VAL A 158 6.00 -3.28 13.84
N LEU A 159 5.83 -4.59 14.09
CA LEU A 159 6.58 -5.30 15.13
C LEU A 159 8.09 -5.22 14.91
N GLY A 160 8.56 -5.35 13.66
CA GLY A 160 9.97 -5.16 13.33
C GLY A 160 10.45 -3.74 13.69
N ALA A 161 9.71 -2.71 13.28
CA ALA A 161 10.06 -1.32 13.59
C ALA A 161 10.08 -1.03 15.10
N LEU A 162 9.11 -1.57 15.86
CA LEU A 162 9.04 -1.43 17.31
C LEU A 162 10.15 -2.20 18.02
N LYS A 163 10.48 -3.42 17.58
CA LYS A 163 11.63 -4.19 18.08
C LYS A 163 12.93 -3.39 17.92
N HIS A 164 13.18 -2.88 16.71
CA HIS A 164 14.37 -2.07 16.43
C HIS A 164 14.45 -0.83 17.32
N HIS A 165 13.32 -0.20 17.59
CA HIS A 165 13.27 1.01 18.40
C HIS A 165 13.44 0.76 19.91
N PHE A 166 12.72 -0.23 20.47
CA PHE A 166 12.64 -0.44 21.91
C PHE A 166 13.63 -1.48 22.45
N ILE A 167 13.95 -2.51 21.66
CA ILE A 167 14.83 -3.61 22.08
C ILE A 167 16.25 -3.36 21.55
N ASP A 168 16.41 -3.22 20.23
CA ASP A 168 17.74 -3.02 19.62
C ASP A 168 18.25 -1.58 19.81
N LYS A 169 17.35 -0.66 20.16
CA LYS A 169 17.60 0.77 20.42
C LYS A 169 18.35 1.47 19.29
N ASP A 170 18.06 1.09 18.05
CA ASP A 170 18.64 1.72 16.87
C ASP A 170 17.74 2.81 16.28
N ASN A 171 18.22 3.45 15.21
CA ASN A 171 17.55 4.57 14.57
C ASN A 171 16.68 4.16 13.36
N VAL A 172 16.37 2.88 13.14
CA VAL A 172 15.60 2.42 11.98
C VAL A 172 14.25 3.12 11.89
N LEU A 173 13.47 3.14 12.98
CA LEU A 173 12.17 3.83 13.01
C LEU A 173 12.34 5.36 12.87
N LYS A 174 13.28 5.94 13.61
CA LYS A 174 13.50 7.41 13.64
C LYS A 174 13.86 7.98 12.27
N ARG A 175 14.55 7.21 11.43
CA ARG A 175 14.88 7.61 10.05
C ARG A 175 13.66 7.77 9.14
N MET A 176 12.51 7.23 9.50
CA MET A 176 11.26 7.36 8.74
C MET A 176 10.29 8.38 9.33
N LEU A 177 10.50 8.85 10.57
CA LEU A 177 9.63 9.85 11.19
C LEU A 177 9.64 11.17 10.39
N PRO A 178 8.50 11.90 10.35
CA PRO A 178 8.44 13.23 9.74
C PRO A 178 9.44 14.19 10.38
N GLY A 179 10.03 15.09 9.59
CA GLY A 179 11.02 16.07 10.04
C GLY A 179 12.47 15.69 9.74
N LYS A 180 13.42 16.55 10.14
CA LYS A 180 14.86 16.25 10.03
C LYS A 180 15.21 15.20 11.08
N SER A 181 15.74 14.07 10.62
CA SER A 181 16.39 13.09 11.49
C SER A 181 17.63 13.78 12.07
N LYS A 182 17.71 13.95 13.39
CA LYS A 182 18.98 14.28 14.06
C LYS A 182 19.72 12.99 14.38
#